data_AF-A0A8H7CE40-F1
#
_entry.id   AF-A0A8H7CE40-F1
#
_cell.length_a   1.000
_cell.length_b   1.000
_cell.length_c   1.000
_cell.angle_alpha   90.00
_cell.angle_beta   90.00
_cell.angle_gamma   90.00
#
_symmetry.space_group_name_H-M   'P 1'
#
loop_
_entity.id
_entity.type
_entity.pdbx_description
1 polymer ?
#
loop_
_entity_poly.entity_id
_entity_poly.type
_entity_poly.pdbx_seq_one_letter_code
_entity_poly.pdbx_strand_id
1 'polypeptide(L)'
;MFVRSTLVAALASFAVAKPQEPCRILPTDDSWPTREIWDAFNHSIDGRLIKTIPIGSPCHDPTYDEEQCNTIRENWHVPEFHLPDPSTIMNPIFLNKSCDPFDPQETPCQIGAYVPYVVNVTSIDHVIKTIHFVKKHNIRFVVKSTGHECLHGTFNRNWGIVDLDA
;
A
#
# COMPACT_ATOMS: atom_id res chain seq x y z
N MET A 1 -67.05 12.40 38.32
CA MET A 1 -65.97 13.01 37.51
C MET A 1 -64.70 12.21 37.77
N PHE A 2 -64.21 11.44 36.79
CA PHE A 2 -62.93 10.74 36.87
C PHE A 2 -62.03 11.28 35.75
N VAL A 3 -60.92 11.92 36.10
CA VAL A 3 -59.92 12.39 35.13
C VAL A 3 -58.77 11.37 35.12
N ARG A 4 -58.56 10.69 34.00
CA ARG A 4 -57.42 9.78 33.81
C ARG A 4 -56.20 10.59 33.41
N SER A 5 -55.17 10.59 34.25
CA SER A 5 -53.88 11.21 33.96
C SER A 5 -52.95 10.18 33.31
N THR A 6 -52.63 10.35 32.04
CA THR A 6 -51.65 9.51 31.32
C THR A 6 -50.28 10.17 31.36
N LEU A 7 -49.32 9.55 32.05
CA LEU A 7 -47.91 9.92 32.02
C LEU A 7 -47.27 9.34 30.75
N VAL A 8 -46.76 10.20 29.87
CA VAL A 8 -45.97 9.81 28.70
C VAL A 8 -44.49 9.87 29.10
N ALA A 9 -43.84 8.71 29.18
CA ALA A 9 -42.40 8.62 29.40
C ALA A 9 -41.67 8.75 28.05
N ALA A 10 -40.92 9.84 27.86
CA ALA A 10 -40.06 10.01 26.70
C ALA A 10 -38.73 9.25 26.92
N LEU A 11 -38.50 8.20 26.14
CA LEU A 11 -37.21 7.52 26.06
C LEU A 11 -36.27 8.35 25.17
N ALA A 12 -35.32 9.06 25.78
CA ALA A 12 -34.24 9.71 25.06
C ALA A 12 -33.20 8.65 24.65
N SER A 13 -33.13 8.32 23.36
CA SER A 13 -32.04 7.51 22.81
C SER A 13 -30.77 8.34 22.73
N PHE A 14 -29.80 8.04 23.60
CA PHE A 14 -28.44 8.55 23.48
C PHE A 14 -27.71 7.75 22.39
N ALA A 15 -27.48 8.37 21.23
CA ALA A 15 -26.59 7.82 20.23
C ALA A 15 -25.15 7.92 20.75
N VAL A 16 -24.57 6.80 21.18
CA VAL A 16 -23.14 6.71 21.47
C VAL A 16 -22.39 6.74 20.13
N ALA A 17 -21.76 7.87 19.81
CA ALA A 17 -20.82 7.93 18.69
C ALA A 17 -19.65 6.98 19.01
N LYS A 18 -19.47 5.93 18.20
CA LYS A 18 -18.27 5.10 18.29
C LYS A 18 -17.06 6.00 17.99
N PRO A 19 -15.96 5.90 18.75
CA PRO A 19 -14.70 6.54 18.37
C PRO A 19 -14.36 6.06 16.96
N GLN A 20 -14.36 6.99 16.00
CA GLN A 20 -13.87 6.68 14.67
C GLN A 20 -12.34 6.66 14.81
N GLU A 21 -11.77 5.45 14.86
CA GLU A 21 -10.33 5.28 14.68
C GLU A 21 -9.93 6.09 13.44
N PRO A 22 -8.97 7.01 13.53
CA PRO A 22 -8.59 7.83 12.39
C PRO A 22 -8.11 6.91 11.26
N CYS A 23 -8.57 7.18 10.03
CA CYS A 23 -8.10 6.48 8.84
C CYS A 23 -6.57 6.50 8.76
N ARG A 24 -5.98 5.47 8.14
CA ARG A 24 -4.53 5.50 7.84
C ARG A 24 -4.25 6.58 6.80
N ILE A 25 -3.08 7.20 6.92
CA ILE A 25 -2.64 8.27 6.02
C ILE A 25 -2.23 7.68 4.67
N LEU A 26 -2.66 8.32 3.60
CA LEU A 26 -2.36 7.99 2.21
C LEU A 26 -1.35 8.98 1.61
N PRO A 27 -0.63 8.61 0.53
CA PRO A 27 0.31 9.51 -0.15
C PRO A 27 -0.29 10.83 -0.66
N THR A 28 -1.62 10.88 -0.82
CA THR A 28 -2.35 12.06 -1.27
C THR A 28 -2.78 12.99 -0.14
N ASP A 29 -2.60 12.59 1.12
CA ASP A 29 -3.03 13.36 2.28
C ASP A 29 -1.96 14.37 2.69
N ASP A 30 -2.38 15.55 3.17
CA ASP A 30 -1.47 16.61 3.64
C ASP A 30 -0.56 16.16 4.81
N SER A 31 -0.99 15.14 5.56
CA SER A 31 -0.25 14.57 6.68
C SER A 31 0.75 13.48 6.27
N TRP A 32 0.88 13.18 4.97
CA TRP A 32 1.89 12.25 4.48
C TRP A 32 3.30 12.77 4.79
N PRO A 33 4.26 11.92 5.22
CA PRO A 33 5.59 12.41 5.55
C PRO A 33 6.27 13.08 4.36
N THR A 34 6.95 14.19 4.64
CA THR A 34 7.72 14.92 3.63
C THR A 34 8.93 14.09 3.18
N ARG A 35 9.56 14.52 2.09
CA ARG A 35 10.77 13.89 1.56
C ARG A 35 11.86 13.80 2.62
N GLU A 36 12.07 14.85 3.40
CA GLU A 36 13.11 14.92 4.42
C GLU A 36 12.86 13.89 5.54
N ILE A 37 11.59 13.62 5.87
CA ILE A 37 11.23 12.60 6.86
C ILE A 37 11.50 11.20 6.30
N TRP A 38 11.15 10.95 5.03
CA TRP A 38 11.47 9.68 4.37
C TRP A 38 12.97 9.46 4.23
N ASP A 39 13.74 10.50 3.89
CA ASP A 39 15.19 10.43 3.77
C ASP A 39 15.84 10.16 5.13
N ALA A 40 15.39 10.83 6.20
CA ALA A 40 15.86 10.56 7.56
C ALA A 40 15.54 9.13 8.00
N PHE A 41 14.34 8.63 7.67
CA PHE A 41 13.99 7.24 7.92
C PHE A 41 14.91 6.30 7.13
N ASN A 42 15.13 6.55 5.85
CA ASN A 42 16.01 5.76 5.00
C ASN A 42 17.43 5.64 5.58
N HIS A 43 18.00 6.75 6.06
CA HIS A 43 19.29 6.74 6.74
C HIS A 43 19.27 5.90 8.03
N SER A 44 18.15 5.88 8.76
CA SER A 44 18.03 5.09 9.98
C SER A 44 18.00 3.57 9.73
N ILE A 45 17.67 3.12 8.52
CA ILE A 45 17.60 1.72 8.11
C ILE A 45 18.69 1.39 7.07
N ASP A 46 19.85 2.02 7.19
CA ASP A 46 21.04 1.75 6.37
C ASP A 46 20.82 1.93 4.85
N GLY A 47 19.94 2.85 4.45
CA GLY A 47 19.69 3.16 3.04
C GLY A 47 18.77 2.17 2.33
N ARG A 48 18.00 1.36 3.07
CA ARG A 48 17.19 0.26 2.53
C ARG A 48 15.75 0.61 2.16
N LEU A 49 15.40 1.89 2.16
CA LEU A 49 14.12 2.36 1.64
C LEU A 49 14.16 2.39 0.12
N ILE A 50 13.28 1.62 -0.50
CA ILE A 50 13.09 1.56 -1.95
C ILE A 50 11.80 2.31 -2.27
N LYS A 51 11.90 3.31 -3.16
CA LYS A 51 10.71 3.94 -3.75
C LYS A 51 10.22 3.04 -4.86
N THR A 52 8.95 2.66 -4.81
CA THR A 52 8.37 1.77 -5.81
C THR A 52 8.35 2.40 -7.19
N ILE A 53 8.77 1.61 -8.16
CA ILE A 53 8.55 1.82 -9.58
C ILE A 53 7.76 0.58 -10.05
N PRO A 54 6.52 0.72 -10.52
CA PRO A 54 5.73 -0.43 -10.95
C PRO A 54 6.46 -1.23 -12.03
N ILE A 55 6.45 -2.55 -11.92
CA ILE A 55 7.10 -3.45 -12.89
C ILE A 55 6.66 -3.19 -14.34
N GLY A 56 5.43 -2.70 -14.56
CA GLY A 56 4.92 -2.34 -15.89
C GLY A 56 5.41 -1.00 -16.44
N SER A 57 6.18 -0.20 -15.68
CA SER A 57 6.61 1.14 -16.11
C SER A 57 7.38 1.16 -17.43
N PRO A 58 8.20 0.14 -17.80
CA PRO A 58 8.86 0.11 -19.11
C PRO A 58 7.88 -0.04 -20.29
N CYS A 59 6.61 -0.39 -20.04
CA CYS A 59 5.58 -0.47 -21.08
C CYS A 59 4.86 0.87 -21.36
N HIS A 60 5.19 1.93 -20.62
CA HIS A 60 4.50 3.22 -20.73
C HIS A 60 5.48 4.39 -20.84
N ASP A 61 5.02 5.47 -21.46
CA ASP A 61 5.77 6.73 -21.49
C ASP A 61 5.89 7.36 -20.09
N PRO A 62 6.97 8.11 -19.81
CA PRO A 62 8.09 8.45 -20.70
C PRO A 62 9.25 7.44 -20.64
N THR A 63 9.10 6.35 -19.89
CA THR A 63 10.16 5.36 -19.62
C THR A 63 10.07 4.15 -20.53
N TYR A 64 9.40 4.28 -21.68
CA TYR A 64 9.13 3.17 -22.56
C TYR A 64 10.43 2.50 -23.04
N ASP A 65 10.48 1.19 -22.87
CA ASP A 65 11.54 0.29 -23.33
C ASP A 65 10.87 -0.96 -23.91
N GLU A 66 10.95 -1.11 -25.23
CA GLU A 66 10.28 -2.18 -25.96
C GLU A 66 10.77 -3.57 -25.54
N GLU A 67 12.07 -3.75 -25.32
CA GLU A 67 12.67 -5.04 -24.96
C GLU A 67 12.23 -5.47 -23.56
N GLN A 68 12.32 -4.55 -22.59
CA GLN A 68 11.87 -4.80 -21.23
C GLN A 68 10.35 -5.04 -21.20
N CYS A 69 9.57 -4.24 -21.92
CA CYS A 69 8.13 -4.40 -21.97
C CYS A 69 7.71 -5.77 -22.53
N ASN A 70 8.35 -6.22 -23.61
CA ASN A 70 8.07 -7.54 -24.17
C ASN A 70 8.44 -8.67 -23.18
N THR A 71 9.58 -8.55 -22.50
CA THR A 71 9.98 -9.48 -21.44
C THR A 71 8.93 -9.55 -20.33
N ILE A 72 8.42 -8.40 -19.88
CA ILE A 72 7.38 -8.31 -18.85
C ILE A 72 6.08 -8.96 -19.33
N ARG A 73 5.65 -8.68 -20.57
CA ARG A 73 4.42 -9.25 -21.15
C ARG A 73 4.47 -10.77 -21.24
N GLU A 74 5.60 -11.33 -21.67
CA GLU A 74 5.79 -12.78 -21.79
C GLU A 74 5.74 -13.49 -20.44
N ASN A 75 6.22 -12.82 -19.38
CA ASN A 75 6.31 -13.39 -18.04
C ASN A 75 5.24 -12.87 -17.07
N TRP A 76 4.27 -12.08 -17.54
CA TRP A 76 3.31 -11.38 -16.67
C TRP A 76 2.50 -12.31 -15.77
N HIS A 77 2.23 -13.52 -16.24
CA HIS A 77 1.47 -14.54 -15.51
C HIS A 77 2.36 -15.62 -14.88
N VAL A 78 3.69 -15.46 -14.93
CA VAL A 78 4.68 -16.37 -14.33
C VAL A 78 4.96 -15.87 -12.91
N PRO A 79 4.51 -16.58 -11.85
CA PRO A 79 4.66 -16.12 -10.47
C PRO A 79 6.12 -15.86 -10.09
N GLU A 80 7.04 -16.70 -10.56
CA GLU A 80 8.47 -16.63 -10.27
C GLU A 80 9.13 -15.35 -10.81
N PHE A 81 8.58 -14.77 -11.89
CA PHE A 81 9.07 -13.51 -12.45
C PHE A 81 8.79 -12.32 -11.53
N HIS A 82 7.76 -12.43 -10.68
CA HIS A 82 7.34 -11.38 -9.75
C HIS A 82 8.01 -11.47 -8.39
N LEU A 83 8.68 -12.57 -8.07
CA LEU A 83 9.34 -12.76 -6.78
C LEU A 83 10.47 -11.75 -6.51
N PRO A 84 11.39 -11.47 -7.45
CA PRO A 84 12.54 -10.60 -7.18
C PRO A 84 12.18 -9.12 -7.12
N ASP A 85 11.03 -8.73 -7.67
CA ASP A 85 10.60 -7.33 -7.67
C ASP A 85 9.86 -7.02 -6.35
N PRO A 86 10.36 -6.08 -5.54
CA PRO A 86 9.81 -5.80 -4.22
C PRO A 86 8.41 -5.15 -4.28
N SER A 87 8.04 -4.55 -5.42
CA SER A 87 6.83 -3.77 -5.60
C SER A 87 5.66 -4.56 -6.19
N THR A 88 5.95 -5.62 -6.96
CA THR A 88 4.92 -6.41 -7.61
C THR A 88 4.34 -7.48 -6.69
N ILE A 89 3.22 -8.05 -7.13
CA ILE A 89 2.50 -9.14 -6.50
C ILE A 89 2.15 -10.18 -7.55
N MET A 90 2.14 -11.45 -7.17
CA MET A 90 1.98 -12.55 -8.13
C MET A 90 0.62 -12.60 -8.82
N ASN A 91 -0.40 -11.95 -8.27
CA ASN A 91 -1.67 -11.80 -8.96
C ASN A 91 -1.94 -10.32 -9.30
N PRO A 92 -1.73 -9.91 -10.56
CA PRO A 92 -1.86 -8.51 -10.97
C PRO A 92 -3.30 -7.98 -10.89
N ILE A 93 -4.32 -8.83 -10.65
CA ILE A 93 -5.69 -8.37 -10.45
C ILE A 93 -5.82 -7.35 -9.30
N PHE A 94 -5.01 -7.49 -8.25
CA PHE A 94 -5.04 -6.59 -7.09
C PHE A 94 -4.31 -5.27 -7.35
N LEU A 95 -3.55 -5.16 -8.45
CA LEU A 95 -2.93 -3.91 -8.90
C LEU A 95 -3.92 -3.01 -9.66
N ASN A 96 -5.15 -3.50 -9.90
CA ASN A 96 -6.25 -2.74 -10.49
C ASN A 96 -5.86 -2.01 -11.80
N LYS A 97 -4.99 -2.65 -12.60
CA LYS A 97 -4.48 -2.10 -13.85
C LYS A 97 -3.89 -0.69 -13.74
N SER A 98 -3.30 -0.32 -12.61
CA SER A 98 -2.73 1.02 -12.45
C SER A 98 -1.49 1.25 -13.32
N CYS A 99 -0.83 0.17 -13.75
CA CYS A 99 0.31 0.16 -14.66
C CYS A 99 0.39 -1.21 -15.34
N ASP A 100 -0.62 -1.52 -16.17
CA ASP A 100 -0.76 -2.81 -16.84
C ASP A 100 0.05 -2.83 -18.15
N PRO A 101 0.99 -3.77 -18.35
CA PRO A 101 1.85 -3.79 -19.53
C PRO A 101 1.08 -4.00 -20.84
N PHE A 102 -0.19 -4.43 -20.79
CA PHE A 102 -1.03 -4.63 -21.97
C PHE A 102 -1.89 -3.41 -22.33
N ASP A 103 -1.90 -2.37 -21.48
CA ASP A 103 -2.55 -1.10 -21.82
C ASP A 103 -1.71 -0.33 -22.87
N PRO A 104 -2.31 0.64 -23.58
CA PRO A 104 -1.57 1.49 -24.53
C PRO A 104 -0.38 2.19 -23.89
N GLN A 105 0.70 2.39 -24.66
CA GLN A 105 1.94 3.03 -24.20
C GLN A 105 1.71 4.41 -23.59
N GLU A 106 0.75 5.16 -24.12
CA GLU A 106 0.39 6.52 -23.69
C GLU A 106 -0.43 6.54 -22.39
N THR A 107 -0.87 5.37 -21.92
CA THR A 107 -1.60 5.25 -20.65
C THR A 107 -0.65 5.59 -19.50
N PRO A 108 -0.97 6.60 -18.66
CA PRO A 108 -0.09 6.96 -17.56
C PRO A 108 0.06 5.80 -16.57
N CYS A 109 1.30 5.31 -16.40
CA CYS A 109 1.63 4.35 -15.35
C CYS A 109 1.56 5.04 -13.98
N GLN A 110 0.61 4.62 -13.15
CA GLN A 110 0.40 5.16 -11.81
C GLN A 110 0.76 4.12 -10.75
N ILE A 111 1.28 4.60 -9.61
CA ILE A 111 1.46 3.76 -8.42
C ILE A 111 0.15 3.08 -8.04
N GLY A 112 -0.99 3.79 -8.09
CA GLY A 112 -2.31 3.19 -7.84
C GLY A 112 -2.30 2.28 -6.61
N ALA A 113 -2.66 1.01 -6.80
CA ALA A 113 -2.74 0.01 -5.73
C ALA A 113 -1.38 -0.59 -5.29
N TYR A 114 -0.29 -0.27 -5.99
CA TYR A 114 1.06 -0.59 -5.53
C TYR A 114 1.36 0.12 -4.21
N VAL A 115 2.36 -0.42 -3.53
CA VAL A 115 2.91 0.22 -2.35
C VAL A 115 3.83 1.37 -2.75
N PRO A 116 3.83 2.54 -2.09
CA PRO A 116 4.68 3.64 -2.52
C PRO A 116 6.14 3.46 -2.11
N TYR A 117 6.36 2.75 -1.01
CA TYR A 117 7.68 2.45 -0.45
C TYR A 117 7.77 1.01 0.01
N VAL A 118 8.95 0.45 -0.20
CA VAL A 118 9.35 -0.87 0.27
C VAL A 118 10.59 -0.73 1.15
N VAL A 119 10.66 -1.48 2.24
CA VAL A 119 11.89 -1.62 3.03
C VAL A 119 12.48 -2.99 2.77
N ASN A 120 13.67 -3.04 2.19
CA ASN A 120 14.46 -4.28 2.13
C ASN A 120 14.99 -4.56 3.54
N VAL A 121 14.56 -5.64 4.18
CA VAL A 121 14.91 -5.96 5.57
C VAL A 121 15.94 -7.08 5.61
N THR A 122 17.12 -6.78 6.17
CA THR A 122 18.17 -7.77 6.43
C THR A 122 18.52 -7.91 7.91
N SER A 123 17.85 -7.16 8.79
CA SER A 123 18.10 -7.20 10.24
C SER A 123 16.82 -6.93 11.03
N ILE A 124 16.76 -7.46 12.25
CA ILE A 124 15.65 -7.21 13.19
C ILE A 124 15.50 -5.71 13.49
N ASP A 125 16.61 -4.98 13.51
CA ASP A 125 16.60 -3.54 13.78
C ASP A 125 15.85 -2.75 12.69
N HIS A 126 15.95 -3.15 11.41
CA HIS A 126 15.17 -2.52 10.34
C HIS A 126 13.67 -2.71 10.55
N VAL A 127 13.25 -3.90 10.98
CA VAL A 127 11.83 -4.19 11.29
C VAL A 127 11.35 -3.30 12.43
N ILE A 128 12.09 -3.23 13.52
CA ILE A 128 11.73 -2.42 14.70
C ILE A 128 11.60 -0.95 14.31
N LYS A 129 12.60 -0.40 13.61
CA LYS A 129 12.59 0.99 13.16
C LYS A 129 11.43 1.27 12.20
N THR A 130 11.14 0.35 11.28
CA THR A 130 10.00 0.47 10.36
C THR A 130 8.67 0.48 11.10
N ILE A 131 8.46 -0.44 12.05
CA ILE A 131 7.23 -0.49 12.86
C ILE A 131 7.05 0.80 13.67
N HIS A 132 8.13 1.34 14.25
CA HIS A 132 8.07 2.61 14.95
C HIS A 132 7.72 3.77 14.01
N PHE A 133 8.33 3.82 12.83
CA PHE A 133 8.07 4.85 11.84
C PHE A 133 6.60 4.85 11.37
N VAL A 134 6.08 3.70 10.92
CA VAL A 134 4.71 3.61 10.40
C VAL A 134 3.65 3.88 11.49
N LYS A 135 3.91 3.48 12.74
CA LYS A 135 3.04 3.84 13.89
C LYS A 135 3.05 5.34 14.16
N LYS A 136 4.24 5.95 14.19
CA LYS A 136 4.41 7.39 14.44
C LYS A 136 3.69 8.24 13.38
N HIS A 137 3.72 7.81 12.13
CA HIS A 137 3.14 8.54 11.00
C HIS A 137 1.75 8.02 10.58
N ASN A 138 1.17 7.08 11.33
CA ASN A 138 -0.15 6.49 11.05
C ASN A 138 -0.29 5.91 9.63
N ILE A 139 0.78 5.29 9.13
CA ILE A 139 0.85 4.68 7.79
C ILE A 139 0.48 3.19 7.90
N ARG A 140 -0.21 2.64 6.89
CA ARG A 140 -0.47 1.20 6.83
C ARG A 140 0.84 0.43 6.62
N PHE A 141 1.08 -0.50 7.53
CA PHE A 141 2.14 -1.48 7.45
C PHE A 141 1.65 -2.78 6.78
N VAL A 142 2.40 -3.29 5.80
CA VAL A 142 2.19 -4.60 5.17
C VAL A 142 3.52 -5.34 5.13
N VAL A 143 3.44 -6.66 5.28
CA VAL A 143 4.58 -7.56 5.18
C VAL A 143 4.43 -8.35 3.89
N LYS A 144 5.50 -8.39 3.09
CA LYS A 144 5.66 -9.27 1.94
C LYS A 144 6.84 -10.18 2.22
N SER A 145 6.64 -11.47 2.02
CA SER A 145 7.72 -12.45 1.85
C SER A 145 7.76 -12.78 0.36
N THR A 146 7.18 -13.91 -0.04
CA THR A 146 7.07 -14.29 -1.46
C THR A 146 5.96 -13.55 -2.20
N GLY A 147 4.85 -13.18 -1.53
CA GLY A 147 3.70 -12.51 -2.15
C GLY A 147 2.59 -13.47 -2.62
N HIS A 148 2.63 -14.75 -2.22
CA HIS A 148 1.61 -15.75 -2.57
C HIS A 148 0.30 -15.54 -1.79
N GLU A 149 0.33 -14.76 -0.71
CA GLU A 149 -0.76 -14.55 0.24
C GLU A 149 -1.79 -13.49 -0.23
N CYS A 150 -2.14 -13.51 -1.51
CA CYS A 150 -3.00 -12.51 -2.15
C CYS A 150 -4.47 -12.56 -1.69
N LEU A 151 -4.94 -13.62 -1.01
CA LEU A 151 -6.37 -13.86 -0.72
C LEU A 151 -6.83 -13.50 0.71
N HIS A 152 -5.92 -13.21 1.65
CA HIS A 152 -6.29 -12.95 3.06
C HIS A 152 -6.10 -11.48 3.45
N GLY A 153 -6.84 -10.56 2.83
CA GLY A 153 -7.04 -9.18 3.34
C GLY A 153 -5.81 -8.26 3.41
N THR A 154 -4.63 -8.74 3.00
CA THR A 154 -3.35 -8.02 3.03
C THR A 154 -3.26 -6.95 1.93
N PHE A 155 -3.91 -7.15 0.78
CA PHE A 155 -3.73 -6.35 -0.44
C PHE A 155 -4.99 -5.60 -0.93
N ASN A 156 -5.59 -4.74 -0.11
CA ASN A 156 -6.76 -3.92 -0.52
C ASN A 156 -6.55 -2.37 -0.48
N ARG A 157 -5.72 -1.82 -1.39
CA ARG A 157 -5.39 -0.37 -1.63
C ARG A 157 -4.27 0.32 -0.82
N ASN A 158 -3.16 0.65 -1.51
CA ASN A 158 -2.10 1.61 -1.14
C ASN A 158 -1.43 1.35 0.21
N TRP A 159 -0.47 0.45 0.23
CA TRP A 159 0.11 -0.11 1.45
C TRP A 159 1.61 0.09 1.49
N GLY A 160 2.34 -0.04 2.60
CA GLY A 160 3.82 -0.05 2.58
C GLY A 160 4.33 -1.47 2.75
N ILE A 161 5.27 -1.95 1.92
CA ILE A 161 5.83 -3.32 2.04
C ILE A 161 7.10 -3.29 2.91
N VAL A 162 7.19 -4.19 3.88
CA VAL A 162 8.47 -4.73 4.33
C VAL A 162 8.72 -6.00 3.55
N ASP A 163 9.80 -6.00 2.77
CA ASP A 163 10.29 -7.17 2.05
C ASP A 163 11.33 -7.87 2.94
N LEU A 164 11.02 -9.10 3.34
CA LEU A 164 11.85 -9.91 4.23
C LEU A 164 12.84 -10.80 3.49
N ASP A 165 12.77 -10.90 2.16
CA ASP A 165 13.47 -11.91 1.36
C ASP A 165 14.49 -11.32 0.36
N ALA A 166 14.86 -10.04 0.51
CA ALA A 166 15.76 -9.31 -0.40
C ALA A 166 17.22 -9.17 0.09
#